data_AF-A0A1Y4J325-F1
#
_entry.id   AF-A0A1Y4J325-F1
#
_cell.length_a   1.000
_cell.length_b   1.000
_cell.length_c   1.000
_cell.angle_alpha   90.00
_cell.angle_beta   90.00
_cell.angle_gamma   90.00
#
_symmetry.space_group_name_H-M   'P 1'
#
loop_
_entity.id
_entity.type
_entity.pdbx_description
1 polymer ?
#
loop_
_entity_poly.entity_id
_entity_poly.type
_entity_poly.pdbx_seq_one_letter_code
_entity_poly.pdbx_strand_id
1 'polypeptide(L)'
;MALVGEVASTATGALTDLEEAKMDKPTFFTATLTSTEWSDNAGEESAGAGYPYVYNLMAAGATAADGAECILTPQSQSTAARCGMCPTAEVLEGAIRFYAQSLPAEDMTMQVRLIPGAPEQEG
;
A
#
# COMPACT_ATOMS: atom_id res chain seq x y z
N MET A 1 40.40 -2.08 50.70
CA MET A 1 40.44 -0.60 50.64
C MET A 1 40.12 -0.21 49.20
N ALA A 2 39.09 0.61 49.01
CA ALA A 2 38.33 0.83 47.76
C ALA A 2 38.89 1.97 46.87
N LEU A 3 38.15 2.24 45.77
CA LEU A 3 38.20 3.37 44.79
C LEU A 3 39.16 3.13 43.60
N VAL A 4 38.79 3.18 42.32
CA VAL A 4 37.83 3.99 41.53
C VAL A 4 37.72 3.27 40.15
N GLY A 5 36.60 3.03 39.47
CA GLY A 5 35.39 3.83 39.29
C GLY A 5 35.48 4.61 37.99
N GLU A 6 34.64 4.29 37.00
CA GLU A 6 34.25 5.16 35.88
C GLU A 6 35.21 5.30 34.67
N VAL A 7 34.92 4.57 33.59
CA VAL A 7 34.76 5.17 32.24
C VAL A 7 33.78 4.35 31.38
N ALA A 8 32.67 5.01 31.04
CA ALA A 8 31.93 4.90 29.77
C ALA A 8 31.14 3.61 29.45
N SER A 9 30.10 3.33 30.25
CA SER A 9 28.89 2.68 29.71
C SER A 9 27.87 3.74 29.28
N THR A 10 28.20 4.52 28.25
CA THR A 10 27.31 5.48 27.57
C THR A 10 26.63 4.87 26.34
N ALA A 11 26.27 3.58 26.40
CA ALA A 11 25.55 2.90 25.31
C ALA A 11 24.04 2.77 25.55
N THR A 12 23.51 3.28 26.67
CA THR A 12 22.09 3.09 27.03
C THR A 12 21.20 4.27 26.64
N GLY A 13 21.77 5.43 26.28
CA GLY A 13 20.99 6.64 25.97
C GLY A 13 20.42 6.71 24.54
N ALA A 14 21.01 5.98 23.58
CA ALA A 14 20.62 6.07 22.16
C ALA A 14 19.59 5.01 21.72
N LEU A 15 19.27 4.03 22.58
CA LEU A 15 18.32 2.97 22.25
C LEU A 15 16.87 3.33 22.64
N THR A 16 16.68 4.21 23.62
CA THR A 16 15.36 4.68 24.05
C THR A 16 14.66 5.57 23.02
N ASP A 17 15.41 6.37 22.24
CA ASP A 17 14.86 7.21 21.16
C ASP A 17 14.27 6.41 19.98
N LEU A 18 14.64 5.13 19.82
CA LEU A 18 14.12 4.25 18.78
C LEU A 18 12.76 3.60 19.15
N GLU A 19 12.38 3.59 20.43
CA GLU A 19 11.08 3.05 20.86
C GLU A 19 9.95 4.07 20.67
N GLU A 20 10.20 5.36 20.84
CA GLU A 20 9.22 6.42 20.53
C GLU A 20 8.99 6.57 19.01
N ALA A 21 10.00 6.26 18.18
CA ALA A 21 9.85 6.19 16.73
C ALA A 21 8.95 5.03 16.23
N LYS A 22 8.55 4.09 17.10
CA LYS A 22 7.60 3.01 16.75
C LYS A 22 6.13 3.45 16.85
N MET A 23 5.83 4.64 17.39
CA MET A 23 4.45 5.12 17.55
C MET A 23 3.83 5.66 16.25
N ASP A 24 4.64 6.00 15.24
CA ASP A 24 4.16 6.50 13.94
C ASP A 24 4.28 5.43 12.84
N LYS A 25 4.06 4.16 13.20
CA LYS A 25 4.03 3.11 12.18
C LYS A 25 2.80 3.33 11.29
N PRO A 26 2.98 3.42 9.97
CA PRO A 26 1.86 3.50 9.06
C PRO A 26 0.89 2.33 9.30
N THR A 27 -0.39 2.65 9.44
CA THR A 27 -1.44 1.64 9.63
C THR A 27 -1.70 0.95 8.30
N PHE A 28 -1.14 -0.24 8.15
CA PHE A 28 -1.44 -1.14 7.03
C PHE A 28 -2.65 -2.02 7.39
N PHE A 29 -3.48 -2.29 6.41
CA PHE A 29 -4.48 -3.36 6.46
C PHE A 29 -4.20 -4.40 5.39
N THR A 30 -4.60 -5.64 5.63
CA THR A 30 -4.48 -6.72 4.65
C THR A 30 -5.71 -6.73 3.75
N ALA A 31 -5.49 -6.86 2.45
CA ALA A 31 -6.54 -6.97 1.45
C ALA A 31 -6.28 -8.16 0.52
N THR A 32 -7.36 -8.70 -0.04
CA THR A 32 -7.34 -9.75 -1.04
C THR A 32 -8.02 -9.25 -2.31
N LEU A 33 -7.31 -9.30 -3.43
CA LEU A 33 -7.87 -9.17 -4.77
C LEU A 33 -8.31 -10.57 -5.20
N THR A 34 -9.61 -10.80 -5.27
CA THR A 34 -10.12 -12.08 -5.78
C THR A 34 -9.94 -12.14 -7.30
N SER A 35 -9.80 -13.35 -7.82
CA SER A 35 -9.65 -13.59 -9.26
C SER A 35 -10.94 -13.36 -10.06
N THR A 36 -12.09 -13.30 -9.39
CA THR A 36 -13.41 -13.27 -10.03
C THR A 36 -14.09 -11.91 -10.04
N GLU A 37 -13.71 -10.97 -9.18
CA GLU A 37 -14.38 -9.66 -9.03
C GLU A 37 -13.80 -8.56 -9.95
N TRP A 38 -13.05 -8.95 -10.98
CA TRP A 38 -12.54 -8.02 -11.98
C TRP A 38 -13.64 -7.68 -12.99
N SER A 39 -13.67 -6.43 -13.42
CA SER A 39 -14.61 -5.91 -14.42
C SER A 39 -13.87 -5.38 -15.64
N ASP A 40 -14.54 -5.33 -16.80
CA ASP A 40 -14.00 -4.68 -17.98
C ASP A 40 -13.74 -3.20 -17.72
N ASN A 41 -12.56 -2.74 -18.15
CA ASN A 41 -12.19 -1.34 -18.13
C ASN A 41 -12.80 -0.65 -19.35
N ALA A 42 -14.01 -0.11 -19.21
CA ALA A 42 -14.68 0.61 -20.29
C ALA A 42 -14.23 2.08 -20.42
N GLY A 43 -13.33 2.56 -19.56
CA GLY A 43 -12.83 3.94 -19.60
C GLY A 43 -11.85 4.15 -20.75
N GLU A 44 -12.12 5.12 -21.64
CA GLU A 44 -11.32 5.39 -22.84
C GLU A 44 -9.83 5.64 -22.53
N GLU A 45 -9.52 6.31 -21.42
CA GLU A 45 -8.15 6.68 -21.05
C GLU A 45 -7.32 5.48 -20.56
N SER A 46 -7.87 4.66 -19.65
CA SER A 46 -7.15 3.54 -19.04
C SER A 46 -7.22 2.25 -19.86
N ALA A 47 -8.31 2.03 -20.62
CA ALA A 47 -8.37 0.94 -21.61
C ALA A 47 -7.39 1.21 -22.77
N GLY A 48 -7.26 2.48 -23.18
CA GLY A 48 -6.29 2.93 -24.17
C GLY A 48 -4.83 2.74 -23.75
N ALA A 49 -4.56 2.63 -22.45
CA ALA A 49 -3.23 2.37 -21.89
C ALA A 49 -2.84 0.87 -21.84
N GLY A 50 -3.68 -0.02 -22.38
CA GLY A 50 -3.40 -1.45 -22.46
C GLY A 50 -3.88 -2.27 -21.26
N TYR A 51 -4.72 -1.71 -20.39
CA TYR A 51 -5.28 -2.42 -19.23
C TYR A 51 -6.80 -2.60 -19.38
N PRO A 52 -7.27 -3.70 -20.01
CA PRO A 52 -8.69 -3.94 -20.24
C PRO A 52 -9.46 -4.40 -18.99
N TYR A 53 -8.81 -4.66 -17.85
CA TYR A 53 -9.51 -5.11 -16.63
C TYR A 53 -9.21 -4.20 -15.43
N VAL A 54 -10.23 -3.99 -14.60
CA VAL A 54 -10.14 -3.25 -13.34
C VAL A 54 -10.67 -4.05 -12.16
N TYR A 55 -10.13 -3.77 -10.97
CA TYR A 55 -10.64 -4.26 -9.69
C TYR A 55 -10.76 -3.09 -8.73
N ASN A 56 -11.92 -2.91 -8.08
CA ASN A 56 -12.11 -1.87 -7.08
C ASN A 56 -12.08 -2.50 -5.68
N LEU A 57 -11.01 -2.26 -4.93
CA LEU A 57 -10.91 -2.63 -3.53
C LEU A 57 -11.57 -1.56 -2.67
N MET A 58 -12.59 -1.94 -1.90
CA MET A 58 -13.28 -1.00 -1.01
C MET A 58 -12.32 -0.51 0.09
N ALA A 59 -12.22 0.81 0.21
CA ALA A 59 -11.38 1.50 1.17
C ALA A 59 -12.18 2.66 1.78
N ALA A 60 -12.86 2.39 2.88
CA ALA A 60 -13.75 3.38 3.52
C ALA A 60 -12.95 4.63 3.92
N GLY A 61 -13.46 5.81 3.54
CA GLY A 61 -12.82 7.09 3.81
C GLY A 61 -11.72 7.48 2.82
N ALA A 62 -11.43 6.64 1.81
CA ALA A 62 -10.58 7.04 0.70
C ALA A 62 -11.27 8.10 -0.16
N THR A 63 -10.50 9.06 -0.64
CA THR A 63 -10.89 10.15 -1.53
C THR A 63 -9.99 10.16 -2.75
N ALA A 64 -10.42 10.79 -3.85
CA ALA A 64 -9.60 10.91 -5.05
C ALA A 64 -8.32 11.76 -4.87
N ALA A 65 -8.21 12.50 -3.76
CA ALA A 65 -7.01 13.26 -3.41
C ALA A 65 -5.96 12.39 -2.68
N ASP A 66 -6.35 11.23 -2.16
CA ASP A 66 -5.47 10.34 -1.42
C ASP A 66 -4.56 9.54 -2.37
N GLY A 67 -3.42 9.12 -1.83
CA GLY A 67 -2.59 8.07 -2.43
C GLY A 67 -2.82 6.72 -1.76
N ALA A 68 -2.35 5.65 -2.39
CA ALA A 68 -2.32 4.33 -1.77
C ALA A 68 -0.97 3.65 -2.00
N GLU A 69 -0.38 3.14 -0.93
CA GLU A 69 0.75 2.22 -1.00
C GLU A 69 0.22 0.79 -0.91
N CYS A 70 0.50 0.01 -1.96
CA CYS A 70 0.03 -1.37 -2.09
C CYS A 70 1.23 -2.31 -2.24
N ILE A 71 1.39 -3.22 -1.28
CA ILE A 71 2.54 -4.13 -1.19
C ILE A 71 2.05 -5.56 -1.35
N LEU A 72 2.27 -6.13 -2.53
CA LEU A 72 1.94 -7.53 -2.80
C LEU A 72 2.78 -8.48 -1.93
N THR A 73 2.13 -9.52 -1.41
CA THR A 73 2.86 -10.60 -0.74
C THR A 73 3.76 -11.33 -1.73
N PRO A 74 4.89 -11.93 -1.30
CA PRO A 74 5.79 -12.66 -2.19
C PRO A 74 5.11 -13.76 -3.00
N GLN A 75 4.11 -14.43 -2.41
CA GLN A 75 3.37 -15.50 -3.07
C GLN A 75 2.49 -14.98 -4.22
N SER A 76 2.01 -13.75 -4.12
CA SER A 76 1.13 -13.13 -5.14
C SER A 76 1.89 -12.42 -6.26
N GLN A 77 3.21 -12.20 -6.13
CA GLN A 77 4.00 -11.49 -7.14
C GLN A 77 4.00 -12.19 -8.50
N SER A 78 4.11 -13.52 -8.52
CA SER A 78 4.06 -14.30 -9.76
C SER A 78 2.73 -14.14 -10.49
N THR A 79 1.61 -14.13 -9.76
CA THR A 79 0.27 -13.95 -10.33
C THR A 79 0.10 -12.54 -10.88
N ALA A 80 0.52 -11.52 -10.12
CA ALA A 80 0.47 -10.11 -10.54
C ALA A 80 1.31 -9.85 -11.81
N ALA A 81 2.51 -10.44 -11.88
CA ALA A 81 3.35 -10.33 -13.06
C ALA A 81 2.72 -11.00 -14.29
N ARG A 82 2.10 -12.18 -14.11
CA ARG A 82 1.48 -12.93 -15.21
C ARG A 82 0.21 -12.28 -15.74
N CYS A 83 -0.60 -11.69 -14.87
CA CYS A 83 -1.80 -10.95 -15.30
C CYS A 83 -1.47 -9.56 -15.86
N GLY A 84 -0.19 -9.15 -15.78
CA GLY A 84 0.29 -7.85 -16.23
C GLY A 84 -0.34 -6.73 -15.42
N MET A 85 -0.38 -6.88 -14.09
CA MET A 85 -0.92 -5.87 -13.18
C MET A 85 -0.15 -4.56 -13.29
N CYS A 86 -0.88 -3.44 -13.32
CA CYS A 86 -0.28 -2.12 -13.33
C CYS A 86 0.46 -1.87 -12.00
N PRO A 87 1.71 -1.35 -12.03
CA PRO A 87 2.45 -1.04 -10.81
C PRO A 87 1.83 0.11 -10.01
N THR A 88 0.96 0.91 -10.63
CA THR A 88 0.24 2.00 -9.98
C THR A 88 -1.22 1.62 -9.76
N ALA A 89 -1.74 1.98 -8.59
CA ALA A 89 -3.16 1.96 -8.29
C ALA A 89 -3.70 3.40 -8.27
N GLU A 90 -4.97 3.55 -8.57
CA GLU A 90 -5.68 4.83 -8.53
C GLU A 90 -6.60 4.85 -7.32
N VAL A 91 -6.59 5.92 -6.54
CA VAL A 91 -7.54 6.07 -5.42
C VAL A 91 -8.75 6.86 -5.91
N LEU A 92 -9.92 6.35 -5.53
CA LEU A 92 -11.23 6.90 -5.86
C LEU A 92 -11.99 7.15 -4.56
N GLU A 93 -13.12 7.84 -4.65
CA GLU A 93 -14.04 7.96 -3.51
C GLU A 93 -14.51 6.57 -3.04
N GLY A 94 -14.06 6.19 -1.84
CA GLY A 94 -14.41 4.94 -1.17
C GLY A 94 -13.71 3.68 -1.70
N ALA A 95 -12.78 3.78 -2.65
CA ALA A 95 -12.13 2.60 -3.22
C ALA A 95 -10.71 2.88 -3.76
N ILE A 96 -9.92 1.81 -3.89
CA ILE A 96 -8.64 1.79 -4.60
C ILE A 96 -8.82 0.91 -5.83
N ARG A 97 -8.58 1.47 -7.00
CA ARG A 97 -8.70 0.79 -8.29
C ARG A 97 -7.34 0.25 -8.74
N PHE A 98 -7.36 -1.04 -9.07
CA PHE A 98 -6.25 -1.75 -9.69
C PHE A 98 -6.57 -2.06 -11.15
N TYR A 99 -5.52 -2.21 -11.96
CA TYR A 99 -5.60 -2.42 -13.40
C TYR A 99 -4.79 -3.65 -13.80
N ALA A 100 -5.27 -4.43 -14.77
CA ALA A 100 -4.57 -5.61 -15.28
C ALA A 100 -4.77 -5.80 -16.80
N GLN A 101 -3.78 -6.45 -17.43
CA GLN A 101 -3.80 -6.81 -18.86
C GLN A 101 -4.69 -8.03 -19.15
N SER A 102 -4.79 -8.93 -18.16
CA SER A 102 -5.61 -10.13 -18.18
C SER A 102 -6.15 -10.42 -16.79
N LEU A 103 -7.17 -11.27 -16.70
CA LEU A 103 -7.69 -11.74 -15.41
C LEU A 103 -6.61 -12.56 -14.67
N PRO A 104 -6.39 -12.34 -13.37
CA PRO A 104 -5.47 -13.15 -12.60
C PRO A 104 -5.99 -14.60 -12.46
N ALA A 105 -5.06 -15.56 -12.52
CA ALA A 105 -5.41 -16.98 -12.43
C ALA A 105 -5.73 -17.45 -11.00
N GLU A 106 -5.28 -16.68 -10.00
CA GLU A 106 -5.39 -16.99 -8.57
C GLU A 106 -5.62 -15.71 -7.78
N ASP A 107 -6.17 -15.83 -6.58
CA ASP A 107 -6.35 -14.70 -5.68
C ASP A 107 -5.00 -14.14 -5.21
N MET A 108 -4.95 -12.82 -4.99
CA MET A 108 -3.73 -12.13 -4.60
C MET A 108 -3.91 -11.41 -3.28
N THR A 109 -2.96 -11.56 -2.37
CA THR A 109 -2.95 -10.91 -1.06
C THR A 109 -1.92 -9.79 -1.05
N MET A 110 -2.28 -8.68 -0.42
CA MET A 110 -1.40 -7.52 -0.26
C MET A 110 -1.62 -6.81 1.08
N GLN A 111 -0.67 -5.98 1.45
CA GLN A 111 -0.85 -4.94 2.47
C GLN A 111 -1.13 -3.62 1.79
N VAL A 112 -2.08 -2.86 2.31
CA VAL A 112 -2.50 -1.57 1.78
C VAL A 112 -2.43 -0.53 2.88
N ARG A 113 -1.94 0.65 2.53
CA ARG A 113 -1.96 1.83 3.38
C ARG A 113 -2.44 3.01 2.55
N LEU A 114 -3.50 3.67 3.03
CA LEU A 114 -3.91 4.95 2.49
C LEU A 114 -2.94 6.05 2.94
N ILE A 115 -2.57 6.90 2.00
CA ILE A 115 -1.74 8.08 2.22
C ILE A 115 -2.67 9.27 2.06
N PRO A 116 -2.96 10.01 3.14
CA PRO A 116 -3.87 11.14 3.06
C PRO A 116 -3.34 12.16 2.05
N GLY A 117 -4.24 12.64 1.18
CA GLY A 117 -3.97 13.71 0.25
C GLY A 117 -3.57 15.00 0.97
N ALA A 118 -2.91 15.91 0.24
CA ALA A 118 -2.69 17.24 0.77
C ALA A 118 -4.06 17.88 1.07
N PRO A 119 -4.23 18.58 2.21
CA PRO A 119 -5.45 19.32 2.46
C PRO A 119 -5.67 20.30 1.30
N GLU A 120 -6.89 20.35 0.78
CA GLU A 120 -7.28 21.34 -0.21
C GLU A 120 -6.92 22.72 0.37
N GLN A 121 -6.00 23.43 -0.29
CA GLN A 121 -5.66 24.79 0.11
C GLN A 121 -6.90 25.64 -0.22
N GLU A 122 -7.73 25.93 0.80
CA GLU A 122 -8.84 26.87 0.67
C GLU A 122 -8.26 28.22 0.22
N GLY A 123 -8.57 28.61 -1.02
CA GLY A 123 -8.17 29.87 -1.64
C GLY A 123 -9.21 30.97 -1.47
#